data_AF-A0A9X1A9P9-F1
#
_entry.id   AF-A0A9X1A9P9-F1
#
_cell.length_a   1.000
_cell.length_b   1.000
_cell.length_c   1.000
_cell.angle_alpha   90.00
_cell.angle_beta   90.00
_cell.angle_gamma   90.00
#
_symmetry.space_group_name_H-M   'P 1'
#
loop_
_entity.id
_entity.type
_entity.pdbx_description
1 polymer ?
#
loop_
_entity_poly.entity_id
_entity_poly.type
_entity_poly.pdbx_seq_one_letter_code
_entity_poly.pdbx_strand_id
1 'polypeptide(L)'
;MTVITIRPAPPTPVPEVVSSRQFKMQLEIDGLTARVEAWVSSQPKLVQIAYVESKAFNRDDPMLRSGFAALGYSSTRVDAFFTAASKL
;
A
#
# COMPACT_ATOMS: atom_id res chain seq x y z
N MET A 1 -38.02 -22.37 -20.41
CA MET A 1 -36.73 -21.70 -20.69
C MET A 1 -36.29 -21.01 -19.40
N THR A 2 -35.44 -21.68 -18.62
CA THR A 2 -35.04 -21.21 -17.29
C THR A 2 -33.91 -20.20 -17.44
N VAL A 3 -34.15 -18.93 -17.10
CA VAL A 3 -33.11 -17.90 -17.07
C VAL A 3 -32.33 -18.06 -15.77
N ILE A 4 -31.09 -18.53 -15.86
CA ILE A 4 -30.17 -18.58 -14.72
C ILE A 4 -29.61 -17.17 -14.52
N THR A 5 -30.15 -16.42 -13.57
CA THR A 5 -29.60 -15.11 -13.18
C THR A 5 -28.32 -15.34 -12.37
N ILE A 6 -27.16 -15.13 -12.99
CA ILE A 6 -25.87 -15.17 -12.31
C ILE A 6 -25.72 -13.89 -11.49
N ARG A 7 -25.72 -13.98 -10.16
CA ARG A 7 -25.37 -12.84 -9.30
C ARG A 7 -23.85 -12.67 -9.32
N PRO A 8 -23.31 -11.50 -9.71
CA PRO A 8 -21.88 -11.25 -9.60
C PRO A 8 -21.45 -11.32 -8.13
N ALA A 9 -20.32 -11.97 -7.88
CA ALA A 9 -19.74 -12.06 -6.53
C ALA A 9 -19.37 -10.66 -6.02
N PRO A 10 -19.45 -10.39 -4.70
CA PRO A 10 -19.00 -9.13 -4.14
C PRO A 10 -17.51 -8.90 -4.45
N PRO A 11 -17.09 -7.66 -4.74
CA PRO A 11 -15.68 -7.36 -4.92
C PRO A 11 -14.91 -7.70 -3.63
N THR A 12 -13.73 -8.30 -3.77
CA THR A 12 -12.86 -8.56 -2.63
C THR A 12 -12.44 -7.23 -2.01
N PRO A 13 -12.60 -7.04 -0.69
CA PRO A 13 -12.20 -5.79 -0.05
C PRO A 13 -10.68 -5.62 -0.15
N VAL A 14 -10.25 -4.41 -0.52
CA VAL A 14 -8.83 -4.04 -0.49
C VAL A 14 -8.36 -4.02 0.96
N PRO A 15 -7.25 -4.70 1.29
CA PRO A 15 -6.70 -4.67 2.64
C PRO A 15 -6.38 -3.25 3.09
N GLU A 16 -6.91 -2.84 4.23
CA GLU A 16 -6.59 -1.54 4.83
C GLU A 16 -5.20 -1.55 5.46
N VAL A 17 -4.75 -2.71 5.98
CA VAL A 17 -3.48 -2.86 6.67
C VAL A 17 -2.70 -4.03 6.09
N VAL A 18 -1.40 -3.84 5.88
CA VAL A 18 -0.44 -4.91 5.58
C VAL A 18 0.71 -4.87 6.58
N SER A 19 1.35 -6.02 6.82
CA SER A 19 2.54 -6.06 7.67
C SER A 19 3.70 -5.26 7.06
N SER A 20 4.64 -4.83 7.91
CA SER A 20 5.86 -4.13 7.46
C SER A 20 6.65 -4.94 6.42
N ARG A 21 6.71 -6.27 6.63
CA ARG A 21 7.36 -7.19 5.69
C ARG A 21 6.66 -7.19 4.33
N GLN A 22 5.34 -7.41 4.31
CA GLN A 22 4.53 -7.41 3.08
C GLN A 22 4.69 -6.12 2.28
N PHE A 23 4.58 -4.98 2.97
CA PHE A 23 4.75 -3.66 2.37
C PHE A 23 6.13 -3.49 1.74
N LYS A 24 7.20 -3.74 2.51
CA LYS A 24 8.58 -3.56 2.03
C LYS A 24 8.95 -4.53 0.91
N MET A 25 8.46 -5.78 0.96
CA MET A 25 8.65 -6.73 -0.14
C MET A 25 7.93 -6.28 -1.41
N GLN A 26 6.70 -5.75 -1.30
CA GLN A 26 6.00 -5.23 -2.48
C GLN A 26 6.68 -3.99 -3.06
N LEU A 27 7.25 -3.11 -2.23
CA LEU A 27 8.08 -2.00 -2.72
C LEU A 27 9.24 -2.50 -3.58
N GLU A 28 9.91 -3.57 -3.16
CA GLU A 28 11.02 -4.15 -3.91
C GLU A 28 10.54 -4.79 -5.23
N ILE A 29 9.45 -5.55 -5.19
CA ILE A 29 8.84 -6.14 -6.39
C ILE A 29 8.46 -5.07 -7.42
N ASP A 30 7.95 -3.93 -6.96
CA ASP A 30 7.58 -2.80 -7.82
C ASP A 30 8.78 -1.90 -8.20
N GLY A 31 9.99 -2.18 -7.70
CA GLY A 31 11.19 -1.38 -7.93
C GLY A 31 11.14 0.01 -7.29
N LEU A 32 10.40 0.17 -6.20
CA LEU A 32 10.13 1.46 -5.53
C LEU A 32 11.01 1.71 -4.30
N THR A 33 11.70 0.70 -3.78
CA THR A 33 12.46 0.77 -2.51
C THR A 33 13.33 2.03 -2.44
N ALA A 34 14.22 2.22 -3.41
CA ALA A 34 15.12 3.38 -3.45
C ALA A 34 14.37 4.72 -3.49
N ARG A 35 13.22 4.78 -4.17
CA ARG A 35 12.43 6.00 -4.31
C ARG A 35 11.68 6.35 -3.03
N VAL A 36 11.15 5.35 -2.35
CA VAL A 36 10.52 5.51 -1.02
C VAL A 36 11.56 5.90 0.01
N GLU A 37 12.72 5.24 0.05
CA GLU A 37 13.80 5.55 0.99
C GLU A 37 14.32 6.97 0.81
N ALA A 38 14.50 7.42 -0.43
CA ALA A 38 14.85 8.81 -0.73
C ALA A 38 13.79 9.78 -0.19
N TRP A 39 12.51 9.51 -0.41
CA TRP A 39 11.43 10.34 0.11
C TRP A 39 11.38 10.35 1.65
N VAL A 40 11.52 9.19 2.30
CA VAL A 40 11.54 9.07 3.77
C VAL A 40 12.72 9.86 4.34
N SER A 41 13.90 9.79 3.70
CA SER A 41 15.10 10.49 4.15
C SER A 41 14.94 12.03 4.15
N SER A 42 14.06 12.58 3.31
CA SER A 42 13.76 14.01 3.28
C SER A 42 12.69 14.45 4.30
N GLN A 43 12.10 13.52 5.04
CA GLN A 43 11.04 13.83 6.02
C GLN A 43 11.62 14.23 7.39
N PRO A 44 10.83 14.90 8.26
CA PRO A 44 11.22 15.14 9.66
C PRO A 44 11.60 13.85 10.39
N LYS A 45 12.50 13.94 11.38
CA LYS A 45 13.05 12.76 12.06
C LYS A 45 12.00 11.82 12.64
N LEU A 46 10.89 12.36 13.16
CA LEU A 46 9.80 11.54 13.70
C LEU A 46 9.11 10.67 12.63
N VAL A 47 8.98 11.17 11.40
CA VAL A 47 8.42 10.41 10.27
C VAL A 47 9.36 9.29 9.86
N GLN A 48 10.66 9.56 9.83
CA GLN A 48 11.68 8.53 9.57
C GLN A 48 11.61 7.41 10.62
N ILE A 49 11.54 7.77 11.91
CA ILE A 49 11.40 6.81 13.02
C ILE A 49 10.11 6.01 12.85
N ALA A 50 8.98 6.67 12.57
CA ALA A 50 7.69 5.98 12.37
C ALA A 50 7.77 4.97 11.22
N TYR A 51 8.38 5.31 10.09
CA TYR A 51 8.56 4.39 8.96
C TYR A 51 9.43 3.18 9.32
N VAL A 52 10.53 3.40 10.03
CA VAL A 52 11.49 2.35 10.41
C VAL A 52 10.88 1.38 11.44
N GLU A 53 10.27 1.93 12.50
CA GLU A 53 9.75 1.17 13.64
C GLU A 53 8.36 0.58 13.40
N SER A 54 7.70 0.95 12.29
CA SER A 54 6.37 0.44 11.98
C SER A 54 6.38 -1.07 11.75
N LYS A 55 5.48 -1.75 12.48
CA LYS A 55 5.19 -3.18 12.33
C LYS A 55 4.12 -3.45 11.27
N ALA A 56 3.30 -2.45 10.95
CA ALA A 56 2.20 -2.56 10.00
C ALA A 56 1.87 -1.20 9.39
N PHE A 57 1.50 -1.22 8.13
CA PHE A 57 1.22 -0.03 7.33
C PHE A 57 -0.27 0.02 7.03
N ASN A 58 -0.96 1.05 7.53
CA ASN A 58 -2.36 1.33 7.21
C ASN A 58 -2.43 2.23 5.96
N ARG A 59 -3.18 1.81 4.95
CA ARG A 59 -3.38 2.51 3.67
C ARG A 59 -3.86 3.95 3.84
N ASP A 60 -4.66 4.20 4.87
CA ASP A 60 -5.26 5.51 5.15
C ASP A 60 -4.42 6.36 6.12
N ASP A 61 -3.26 5.86 6.56
CA ASP A 61 -2.34 6.63 7.38
C ASP A 61 -1.83 7.90 6.65
N PRO A 62 -1.85 9.08 7.31
CA PRO A 62 -1.44 10.34 6.67
C PRO A 62 -0.01 10.35 6.13
N MET A 63 0.94 9.71 6.82
CA MET A 63 2.33 9.62 6.36
C MET A 63 2.38 8.83 5.07
N LEU A 64 1.75 7.65 5.02
CA LEU A 64 1.73 6.82 3.80
C LEU A 64 1.04 7.51 2.63
N ARG A 65 -0.11 8.14 2.86
CA ARG A 65 -0.83 8.89 1.80
C ARG A 65 0.04 10.00 1.23
N SER A 66 0.76 10.74 2.08
CA SER A 66 1.69 11.78 1.62
C SER A 66 2.85 11.20 0.80
N GLY A 67 3.40 10.05 1.21
CA GLY A 67 4.46 9.36 0.50
C GLY A 67 4.03 8.89 -0.89
N PHE A 68 2.90 8.18 -0.97
CA PHE A 68 2.35 7.73 -2.26
C PHE A 68 1.99 8.91 -3.18
N ALA A 69 1.39 9.98 -2.64
CA ALA A 69 1.08 11.18 -3.42
C ALA A 69 2.34 11.86 -3.97
N ALA A 70 3.41 11.99 -3.17
CA ALA A 70 4.69 12.54 -3.60
C ALA A 70 5.36 11.70 -4.70
N LEU A 71 5.07 10.40 -4.75
CA LEU A 71 5.55 9.48 -5.78
C LEU A 71 4.63 9.42 -7.02
N GLY A 72 3.54 10.19 -7.03
CA GLY A 72 2.59 10.25 -8.16
C GLY A 72 1.62 9.07 -8.23
N TYR A 73 1.38 8.37 -7.11
CA TYR A 73 0.42 7.27 -7.07
C TYR A 73 -1.01 7.80 -6.98
N SER A 74 -1.89 7.29 -7.84
CA SER A 74 -3.34 7.46 -7.69
C SER A 74 -3.88 6.53 -6.61
N SER A 75 -5.09 6.82 -6.10
CA SER A 75 -5.78 5.95 -5.13
C SER A 75 -5.92 4.51 -5.64
N THR A 76 -6.29 4.33 -6.91
CA THR A 76 -6.39 3.00 -7.54
C THR A 76 -5.06 2.26 -7.56
N ARG A 77 -3.93 2.96 -7.73
CA ARG A 77 -2.60 2.33 -7.71
C ARG A 77 -2.19 1.94 -6.30
N VAL A 78 -2.56 2.75 -5.30
CA VAL A 78 -2.38 2.40 -3.88
C VAL A 78 -3.20 1.15 -3.53
N ASP A 79 -4.45 1.07 -3.99
CA ASP A 79 -5.30 -0.10 -3.76
C ASP A 79 -4.71 -1.38 -4.38
N ALA A 80 -4.20 -1.28 -5.61
CA ALA A 80 -3.51 -2.38 -6.28
C ALA A 80 -2.24 -2.80 -5.52
N PHE A 81 -1.46 -1.84 -5.03
CA PHE A 81 -0.27 -2.09 -4.22
C PHE A 81 -0.62 -2.87 -2.94
N PHE A 82 -1.62 -2.42 -2.17
CA PHE A 82 -2.02 -3.09 -0.93
C PHE A 82 -2.59 -4.49 -1.17
N THR A 83 -3.35 -4.66 -2.26
CA THR A 83 -3.88 -5.97 -2.67
C THR A 83 -2.77 -6.94 -3.10
N ALA A 84 -1.69 -6.45 -3.71
CA ALA A 84 -0.54 -7.28 -4.07
C ALA A 84 0.29 -7.62 -2.83
N ALA A 85 0.59 -6.62 -1.99
CA ALA A 85 1.36 -6.78 -0.76
C ALA A 85 0.71 -7.77 0.21
N SER A 86 -0.62 -7.80 0.33
CA SER A 86 -1.31 -8.72 1.25
C SER A 86 -1.20 -10.20 0.88
N LYS A 87 -0.67 -10.52 -0.31
CA LYS A 87 -0.46 -11.89 -0.78
C LYS A 87 0.95 -12.41 -0.49
N LEU A 88 1.82 -11.59 0.11
CA LEU A 88 3.19 -11.92 0.51
C LEU A 88 3.28 -12.34 1.98
#